data_AF-A0A354TER3-F1
#
_entry.id   AF-A0A354TER3-F1
#
_cell.length_a   1.000
_cell.length_b   1.000
_cell.length_c   1.000
_cell.angle_alpha   90.00
_cell.angle_beta   90.00
_cell.angle_gamma   90.00
#
_symmetry.space_group_name_H-M   'P 1'
#
loop_
_entity.id
_entity.type
_entity.pdbx_description
1 polymer ?
#
loop_
_entity_poly.entity_id
_entity_poly.type
_entity_poly.pdbx_seq_one_letter_code
_entity_poly.pdbx_strand_id
1 'polypeptide(L)' 'MTAATVHLTFGIPAGADGSNGSDGEPGEVSFQQLEDAISGTSANSNGVAELGMTVSDPPTQAEVQQIADKLDELILALRR' A
#
# COMPACT_ATOMS: atom_id res chain seq x y z
N MET A 1 48.06 61.08 -32.92
CA MET A 1 47.34 60.63 -31.71
C MET A 1 47.10 59.14 -31.86
N THR A 2 47.67 58.31 -30.99
CA THR A 2 47.44 56.86 -31.01
C THR A 2 46.36 56.53 -30.00
N ALA A 3 45.28 55.88 -30.43
CA ALA A 3 44.22 55.42 -29.54
C ALA A 3 44.72 54.23 -28.71
N ALA A 4 44.42 54.22 -27.41
CA ALA A 4 44.69 53.09 -26.53
C ALA A 4 43.41 52.28 -26.36
N THR A 5 43.45 51.01 -26.75
CA THR A 5 42.34 50.07 -26.49
C THR A 5 42.43 49.58 -25.06
N VAL A 6 41.35 49.79 -24.30
CA VAL A 6 41.20 49.27 -22.94
C VAL A 6 40.41 47.96 -23.00
N HIS A 7 41.00 46.89 -22.49
CA HIS A 7 40.30 45.62 -22.29
C HIS A 7 39.84 45.53 -20.84
N LEU A 8 38.52 45.40 -20.65
CA LEU A 8 37.90 45.18 -19.36
C LEU A 8 37.45 43.73 -19.27
N THR A 9 37.77 43.09 -18.15
CA THR A 9 37.30 41.74 -17.83
C THR A 9 36.50 41.81 -16.54
N PHE A 10 35.27 41.29 -16.57
CA PHE A 10 34.43 41.13 -15.39
C PHE A 10 34.19 39.64 -15.17
N GLY A 11 34.40 39.18 -13.94
CA GLY A 11 33.95 37.86 -13.50
C GLY A 11 32.56 37.97 -12.90
N ILE A 12 31.60 37.16 -13.36
CA ILE A 12 30.29 37.06 -12.70
C ILE A 12 30.37 35.91 -11.69
N PRO A 13 30.19 36.17 -10.38
CA PRO A 13 30.14 35.11 -9.39
C PRO A 13 28.95 34.19 -9.65
N ALA A 14 29.12 32.88 -9.44
CA ALA A 14 27.99 31.97 -9.33
C ALA A 14 27.13 32.36 -8.12
N GLY A 15 25.80 32.28 -8.28
CA GLY A 15 24.88 32.45 -7.16
C GLY A 15 25.03 31.32 -6.14
N ALA A 16 24.57 31.55 -4.91
CA ALA A 16 24.54 30.49 -3.92
C ALA A 16 23.61 29.35 -4.38
N ASP A 17 24.03 28.10 -4.17
CA ASP A 17 23.19 26.94 -4.39
C ASP A 17 21.95 27.00 -3.47
N GLY A 18 20.80 26.60 -4.02
CA GLY A 18 19.56 26.52 -3.24
C GLY A 18 19.67 25.47 -2.13
N SER A 19 19.06 25.72 -0.98
CA SER A 19 18.93 24.71 0.06
C SER A 19 18.03 23.56 -0.42
N ASN A 20 18.39 22.32 -0.06
CA ASN A 20 17.47 21.19 -0.20
C ASN A 20 16.17 21.49 0.56
N GLY A 21 15.01 21.15 -0.03
CA GLY A 21 13.73 21.24 0.67
C GLY A 21 13.68 20.32 1.89
N SER A 22 12.86 20.67 2.88
CA SER A 22 12.60 19.80 4.03
C SER A 22 11.77 18.58 3.61
N ASP A 23 12.06 17.42 4.19
CA ASP A 23 11.14 16.28 4.14
C ASP A 23 9.79 16.67 4.75
N GLY A 24 8.68 16.18 4.19
CA GLY A 24 7.35 16.47 4.72
C GLY A 24 7.10 15.80 6.07
N GLU A 25 6.30 16.43 6.92
CA GLU A 25 5.86 15.84 8.19
C GLU A 25 5.07 14.54 7.96
N PRO A 26 5.23 13.50 8.80
CA PRO A 26 4.36 12.33 8.79
C PRO A 26 2.89 12.74 8.97
N GLY A 27 1.99 12.25 8.10
CA GLY A 27 0.57 12.55 8.20
C GLY A 27 -0.09 11.89 9.42
N GLU A 28 -0.96 12.61 10.13
CA GLU A 28 -1.82 12.04 11.16
C GLU A 28 -2.97 11.25 10.54
N VAL A 29 -3.25 10.04 11.06
CA VAL A 29 -4.42 9.23 10.68
C VAL A 29 -5.48 9.40 11.75
N SER A 30 -6.62 9.97 11.37
CA SER A 30 -7.79 10.07 12.24
C SER A 30 -8.42 8.70 12.49
N PHE A 31 -9.15 8.57 13.61
CA PHE A 31 -9.89 7.36 13.93
C PHE A 31 -10.89 6.98 12.82
N GLN A 32 -11.55 7.97 12.21
CA GLN A 32 -12.46 7.75 11.09
C GLN A 32 -11.74 7.16 9.87
N GLN A 33 -10.58 7.70 9.50
CA GLN A 33 -9.78 7.17 8.39
C GLN A 33 -9.35 5.72 8.65
N LEU A 34 -9.04 5.38 9.90
CA LEU A 34 -8.73 4.02 10.29
C LEU A 34 -9.95 3.10 10.19
N GLU A 35 -11.11 3.52 10.69
CA GLU A 35 -12.36 2.74 10.55
C GLU A 35 -12.72 2.51 9.08
N ASP A 36 -12.64 3.55 8.24
CA ASP A 36 -12.94 3.44 6.82
C ASP A 36 -12.00 2.45 6.14
N ALA A 37 -10.69 2.55 6.41
CA ALA A 37 -9.68 1.65 5.87
C ALA A 37 -9.88 0.19 6.31
N ILE A 38 -10.37 -0.03 7.53
CA ILE A 38 -10.66 -1.34 8.09
C ILE A 38 -11.99 -1.90 7.55
N SER A 39 -13.03 -1.08 7.41
CA SER A 39 -14.37 -1.54 7.01
C SER A 39 -14.39 -2.28 5.66
N GLY A 40 -13.48 -1.92 4.75
CA GLY A 40 -13.35 -2.54 3.43
C GLY A 40 -12.53 -3.84 3.38
N THR A 41 -12.03 -4.34 4.52
CA THR A 41 -11.23 -5.57 4.56
C THR A 41 -11.95 -6.68 5.32
N SER A 42 -11.63 -7.93 4.98
CA SER A 42 -12.06 -9.09 5.76
C SER A 42 -11.57 -9.04 7.20
N ALA A 43 -12.25 -9.79 8.08
CA ALA A 43 -11.80 -10.06 9.43
C ALA A 43 -10.50 -10.90 9.44
N ASN A 44 -9.86 -10.98 10.60
CA ASN A 44 -8.64 -11.77 10.78
C ASN A 44 -8.97 -13.27 10.64
N SER A 45 -8.23 -13.98 9.76
CA SER A 45 -8.47 -15.38 9.44
C SER A 45 -7.78 -16.39 10.36
N ASN A 46 -7.05 -15.97 11.40
CA ASN A 46 -6.31 -16.86 12.30
C ASN A 46 -7.22 -17.89 13.03
N GLY A 47 -8.52 -17.59 13.15
CA GLY A 47 -9.51 -18.50 13.74
C GLY A 47 -10.17 -19.46 12.75
N VAL A 48 -9.88 -19.32 11.45
CA VAL A 48 -10.45 -20.20 10.41
C VAL A 48 -9.65 -21.50 10.36
N ALA A 49 -10.33 -22.62 10.54
CA ALA A 49 -9.71 -23.94 10.44
C ALA A 49 -9.34 -24.29 8.98
N GLU A 50 -8.32 -25.12 8.81
CA GLU A 50 -8.01 -25.71 7.50
C GLU A 50 -9.16 -26.62 7.04
N LEU A 51 -9.34 -26.75 5.72
CA LEU A 51 -10.40 -27.55 5.12
C LEU A 51 -10.26 -29.05 5.49
N GLY A 52 -9.03 -29.58 5.47
CA GLY A 52 -8.71 -30.93 5.96
C GLY A 52 -9.40 -32.10 5.26
N MET A 53 -10.04 -31.90 4.11
CA MET A 53 -10.79 -32.96 3.40
C MET A 53 -9.97 -33.62 2.28
N THR A 54 -10.27 -34.89 2.04
CA THR A 54 -9.89 -35.62 0.82
C THR A 54 -11.11 -35.78 -0.08
N VAL A 55 -10.95 -35.64 -1.39
CA VAL A 55 -12.03 -35.77 -2.37
C VAL A 55 -11.84 -37.05 -3.20
N SER A 56 -12.89 -37.85 -3.37
CA SER A 56 -12.87 -39.04 -4.22
C SER A 56 -12.88 -38.73 -5.71
N ASP A 57 -12.54 -39.72 -6.55
CA ASP A 57 -12.63 -39.63 -8.01
C ASP A 57 -13.53 -40.75 -8.58
N PRO A 58 -14.75 -40.42 -9.08
CA PRO A 58 -15.35 -39.10 -9.11
C PRO A 58 -15.81 -38.61 -7.72
N PRO A 59 -15.97 -37.30 -7.50
CA PRO A 59 -16.44 -36.76 -6.22
C PRO A 59 -17.87 -37.21 -5.90
N THR A 60 -18.13 -37.50 -4.63
CA THR A 60 -19.47 -37.76 -4.13
C THR A 60 -20.25 -36.47 -3.87
N GLN A 61 -21.58 -36.54 -3.88
CA GLN A 61 -22.43 -35.42 -3.51
C GLN A 61 -22.16 -34.94 -2.07
N ALA A 62 -21.86 -35.85 -1.16
CA ALA A 62 -21.59 -35.52 0.24
C ALA A 62 -20.30 -34.69 0.39
N GLU A 63 -19.25 -35.02 -0.35
CA GLU A 63 -18.01 -34.24 -0.34
C GLU A 63 -18.22 -32.84 -0.91
N VAL A 64 -18.98 -32.72 -2.01
CA VAL A 64 -19.33 -31.40 -2.58
C VAL A 64 -20.14 -30.57 -1.57
N GLN A 65 -21.05 -31.20 -0.83
CA GLN A 65 -21.82 -30.51 0.21
C GLN A 65 -20.92 -30.04 1.37
N GLN A 66 -19.96 -30.87 1.81
CA GLN A 66 -19.01 -30.48 2.85
C GLN A 66 -18.16 -29.27 2.45
N ILE A 67 -17.77 -29.17 1.17
CA ILE A 67 -17.08 -27.98 0.65
C ILE A 67 -18.00 -26.76 0.74
N ALA A 68 -19.25 -26.87 0.31
CA ALA A 68 -20.21 -25.78 0.39
C ALA A 68 -20.41 -25.29 1.83
N ASP A 69 -20.60 -26.21 2.77
CA ASP A 69 -20.78 -25.89 4.19
C ASP A 69 -19.54 -25.18 4.76
N LYS A 70 -18.32 -25.62 4.38
CA LYS A 70 -17.07 -24.98 4.80
C LYS A 70 -16.84 -23.61 4.17
N LEU A 71 -17.32 -23.39 2.95
CA LEU A 71 -17.31 -22.07 2.31
C LEU A 71 -18.25 -21.11 3.04
N ASP A 72 -19.44 -21.56 3.44
CA ASP A 72 -20.35 -20.74 4.24
C ASP A 72 -19.74 -20.37 5.60
N GLU A 73 -19.10 -21.31 6.28
CA GLU A 73 -18.36 -21.06 7.54
C GLU A 73 -17.27 -20.00 7.35
N LEU A 74 -16.47 -20.12 6.29
CA LEU A 74 -15.42 -19.16 5.94
C LEU A 74 -16.00 -17.76 5.68
N ILE A 75 -17.06 -17.67 4.86
CA ILE A 75 -17.71 -16.40 4.52
C ILE A 75 -18.24 -15.72 5.78
N LEU A 76 -18.88 -16.47 6.66
CA LEU A 76 -19.40 -15.93 7.92
C LEU A 76 -18.28 -15.47 8.85
N ALA A 77 -17.18 -16.23 8.93
CA ALA A 77 -16.04 -15.90 9.79
C ALA A 77 -15.26 -14.66 9.30
N LEU A 78 -15.16 -14.46 7.99
CA LEU A 78 -14.36 -13.37 7.41
C LEU A 78 -15.15 -12.09 7.13
N ARG A 79 -16.48 -12.14 7.19
CA ARG A 79 -17.33 -10.96 7.06
C ARG A 79 -17.29 -10.14 8.36
N ARG A 80 -16.96 -8.86 8.23
CA ARG A 80 -17.08 -7.88 9.33
C ARG A 80 -18.52 -7.47 9.56
#